data_AF-A0A934MPZ8-F1
#
_entry.id   AF-A0A934MPZ8-F1
#
_cell.length_a   1.000
_cell.length_b   1.000
_cell.length_c   1.000
_cell.angle_alpha   90.00
_cell.angle_beta   90.00
_cell.angle_gamma   90.00
#
_symmetry.space_group_name_H-M   'P 1'
#
loop_
_entity.id
_entity.type
_entity.pdbx_description
1 polymer ?
#
loop_
_entity_poly.entity_id
_entity_poly.type
_entity_poly.pdbx_seq_one_letter_code
_entity_poly.pdbx_strand_id
1 'polypeptide(L)'
;MTKKAVMVKAWKVARSAAAKFGGKVKQYFAEALRQAWKATRLPQPAKLETLTGSRKHKTWVARITAIGGQYKYERAFINNFKHLGHALEYTLTDGIYDVCNGGQRSFIQVSGGVIAEIEEWEIAG
;
A
#
# COMPACT_ATOMS: atom_id res chain seq x y z
N MET A 1 3.32 6.38 -4.79
CA MET A 1 4.53 7.19 -4.45
C MET A 1 4.50 8.54 -5.16
N THR A 2 4.64 9.67 -4.45
CA THR A 2 4.62 11.03 -5.05
C THR A 2 5.96 11.41 -5.70
N LYS A 3 5.98 12.42 -6.60
CA LYS A 3 7.22 12.94 -7.23
C LYS A 3 8.28 13.30 -6.19
N LYS A 4 7.87 13.91 -5.07
CA LYS A 4 8.75 14.24 -3.94
C LYS A 4 9.38 12.98 -3.33
N ALA A 5 8.59 11.93 -3.12
CA ALA A 5 9.10 10.67 -2.58
C ALA A 5 10.07 9.96 -3.55
N VAL A 6 9.83 10.04 -4.86
CA VAL A 6 10.76 9.52 -5.89
C VAL A 6 12.11 10.24 -5.80
N MET A 7 12.10 11.56 -5.72
CA MET A 7 13.34 12.35 -5.60
C MET A 7 14.10 12.07 -4.31
N VAL A 8 13.40 11.95 -3.18
CA VAL A 8 14.01 11.57 -1.89
C VAL A 8 14.65 10.19 -1.98
N LYS A 9 13.98 9.22 -2.60
CA LYS A 9 14.50 7.86 -2.78
C LYS A 9 15.72 7.85 -3.70
N ALA A 10 15.65 8.53 -4.84
CA ALA A 10 16.76 8.68 -5.77
C ALA A 10 17.98 9.35 -5.10
N TRP A 11 17.77 10.39 -4.30
CA TRP A 11 18.84 11.07 -3.57
C TRP A 11 19.52 10.13 -2.55
N LYS A 12 18.74 9.35 -1.79
CA LYS A 12 19.29 8.35 -0.85
C LYS A 12 20.13 7.30 -1.56
N VAL A 13 19.64 6.75 -2.67
CA VAL A 13 20.36 5.75 -3.46
C VAL A 13 21.66 6.35 -4.03
N ALA A 14 21.60 7.54 -4.62
CA ALA A 14 22.78 8.20 -5.17
C ALA A 14 23.84 8.52 -4.10
N ARG A 15 23.44 8.95 -2.89
CA ARG A 15 24.37 9.14 -1.77
C ARG A 15 24.99 7.82 -1.30
N SER A 16 24.19 6.76 -1.23
CA SER A 16 24.71 5.44 -0.84
C SER A 16 25.71 4.89 -1.86
N ALA A 17 25.49 5.13 -3.15
CA ALA A 17 26.40 4.75 -4.22
C ALA A 17 27.71 5.57 -4.15
N ALA A 18 27.61 6.88 -3.99
CA ALA A 18 28.79 7.74 -3.83
C ALA A 18 29.61 7.38 -2.57
N ALA A 19 28.97 7.00 -1.48
CA ALA A 19 29.64 6.55 -0.26
C ALA A 19 30.36 5.19 -0.44
N LYS A 20 29.80 4.29 -1.25
CA LYS A 20 30.36 2.95 -1.48
C LYS A 20 31.46 2.92 -2.55
N PHE A 21 31.25 3.65 -3.64
CA PHE A 21 32.09 3.58 -4.84
C PHE A 21 32.95 4.84 -5.03
N GLY A 22 32.80 5.84 -4.17
CA GLY A 22 33.43 7.14 -4.33
C GLY A 22 32.78 7.99 -5.42
N GLY A 23 33.25 9.23 -5.59
CA GLY A 23 32.74 10.16 -6.59
C GLY A 23 31.62 11.08 -6.09
N LYS A 24 31.01 11.83 -7.02
CA LYS A 24 30.00 12.85 -6.69
C LYS A 24 28.59 12.27 -6.84
N VAL A 25 27.69 12.58 -5.90
CA VAL A 25 26.26 12.17 -5.92
C VAL A 25 25.60 12.42 -7.28
N LYS A 26 25.90 13.56 -7.92
CA LYS A 26 25.35 13.93 -9.24
C LYS A 26 25.65 12.91 -10.35
N GLN A 27 26.73 12.16 -10.25
CA GLN A 27 27.11 11.14 -11.24
C GLN A 27 26.20 9.91 -11.17
N TYR A 28 25.70 9.59 -9.97
CA TYR A 28 24.82 8.45 -9.72
C TYR A 28 23.33 8.81 -9.82
N PHE A 29 23.01 10.11 -9.91
CA PHE A 29 21.63 10.58 -9.75
C PHE A 29 20.71 10.10 -10.88
N ALA A 30 21.19 10.05 -12.13
CA ALA A 30 20.40 9.57 -13.26
C ALA A 30 19.98 8.09 -13.10
N GLU A 31 20.91 7.23 -12.69
CA GLU A 31 20.64 5.81 -12.49
C GLU A 31 19.79 5.56 -11.23
N ALA A 32 20.07 6.30 -10.16
CA ALA A 32 19.25 6.28 -8.95
C ALA A 32 17.80 6.72 -9.22
N LEU A 33 17.60 7.70 -10.11
CA LEU A 33 16.27 8.14 -10.52
C LEU A 33 15.54 7.05 -11.32
N ARG A 34 16.23 6.38 -12.25
CA ARG A 34 15.65 5.23 -12.98
C ARG A 34 15.24 4.10 -12.03
N GLN A 35 16.09 3.78 -11.05
CA GLN A 35 15.79 2.77 -10.04
C GLN A 35 14.60 3.20 -9.16
N ALA A 36 14.53 4.47 -8.78
CA ALA A 36 13.40 5.00 -8.02
C ALA A 36 12.08 4.91 -8.81
N TRP A 37 12.08 5.24 -10.10
CA TRP A 37 10.91 5.08 -10.98
C TRP A 37 10.55 3.62 -11.28
N LYS A 38 11.52 2.71 -11.36
CA LYS A 38 11.22 1.27 -11.43
C LYS A 38 10.56 0.80 -10.12
N ALA A 39 11.04 1.27 -8.98
CA ALA A 39 10.46 0.94 -7.69
C ALA A 39 9.03 1.48 -7.49
N THR A 40 8.60 2.51 -8.23
CA THR A 40 7.19 2.93 -8.23
C THR A 40 6.30 2.06 -9.10
N ARG A 41 6.89 1.30 -10.03
CA ARG A 41 6.15 0.41 -10.95
C ARG A 41 6.04 -1.02 -10.44
N LEU A 42 6.87 -1.40 -9.47
CA LEU A 42 6.76 -2.68 -8.79
C LEU A 42 5.70 -2.56 -7.69
N PRO A 43 4.71 -3.48 -7.64
CA PRO A 43 3.75 -3.51 -6.54
C PRO A 43 4.52 -3.80 -5.25
N GLN A 44 4.61 -2.80 -4.38
CA GLN A 44 5.18 -2.98 -3.06
C GLN A 44 4.06 -3.46 -2.15
N PRO A 45 4.21 -4.61 -1.47
CA PRO A 45 3.20 -5.05 -0.54
C PRO A 45 3.11 -4.06 0.62
N ALA A 46 1.90 -3.58 0.92
CA ALA A 46 1.59 -2.86 2.13
C ALA A 46 1.16 -3.84 3.22
N LYS A 47 1.56 -3.55 4.46
CA LYS A 47 1.13 -4.29 5.64
C LYS A 47 -0.01 -3.52 6.30
N LEU A 48 -1.16 -4.16 6.41
CA LEU A 48 -2.30 -3.63 7.14
C LEU A 48 -2.52 -4.47 8.39
N GLU A 49 -2.55 -3.83 9.54
CA GLU A 49 -2.93 -4.47 10.80
C GLU A 49 -4.37 -4.12 11.15
N THR A 50 -5.11 -5.13 11.60
CA THR A 50 -6.49 -4.98 12.09
C THR A 50 -6.66 -5.79 13.37
N LEU A 51 -7.75 -5.58 14.10
CA LEU A 51 -8.09 -6.41 15.27
C LEU A 51 -8.54 -7.80 14.83
N THR A 52 -8.33 -8.83 15.65
CA THR A 52 -8.84 -10.21 15.39
C THR A 52 -10.36 -10.27 15.20
N GLY A 53 -11.07 -9.24 15.64
CA GLY A 53 -12.52 -9.18 15.62
C GLY A 53 -13.13 -10.04 16.73
N SER A 54 -14.45 -10.00 16.83
CA SER A 54 -15.23 -10.82 17.74
C SER A 54 -16.56 -11.21 17.08
N ARG A 55 -17.33 -12.07 17.75
CA ARG A 55 -18.67 -12.47 17.28
C ARG A 55 -19.59 -11.26 16.99
N LYS A 56 -19.48 -10.18 17.77
CA LYS A 56 -20.27 -8.95 17.62
C LYS A 56 -19.61 -7.92 16.71
N HIS A 57 -18.28 -7.95 16.63
CA HIS A 57 -17.47 -6.94 15.94
C HIS A 57 -16.55 -7.63 14.94
N LYS A 58 -17.10 -7.96 13.76
CA LYS A 58 -16.35 -8.70 12.72
C LYS A 58 -15.19 -7.86 12.19
N THR A 59 -14.12 -8.54 11.79
CA THR A 59 -13.01 -7.96 11.04
C THR A 59 -12.85 -8.70 9.73
N TRP A 60 -12.62 -7.97 8.64
CA TRP A 60 -12.28 -8.54 7.34
C TRP A 60 -11.66 -7.45 6.45
N VAL A 61 -10.90 -7.89 5.45
CA VAL A 61 -10.36 -7.02 4.41
C VAL A 61 -10.75 -7.60 3.06
N ALA A 62 -11.35 -6.80 2.19
CA ALA A 62 -11.72 -7.22 0.85
C ALA A 62 -11.23 -6.22 -0.20
N ARG A 63 -10.65 -6.73 -1.28
CA ARG A 63 -10.27 -5.89 -2.42
C ARG A 63 -11.52 -5.55 -3.23
N ILE A 64 -11.68 -4.29 -3.61
CA ILE A 64 -12.71 -3.87 -4.56
C ILE A 64 -12.18 -4.16 -5.97
N THR A 65 -12.89 -5.00 -6.73
CA THR A 65 -12.49 -5.44 -8.07
C THR A 65 -13.20 -4.67 -9.17
N ALA A 66 -14.46 -4.28 -8.94
CA ALA A 66 -15.26 -3.50 -9.87
C ALA A 66 -16.28 -2.65 -9.12
N ILE A 67 -16.66 -1.54 -9.75
CA ILE A 67 -17.82 -0.73 -9.36
C ILE A 67 -19.03 -1.34 -10.06
N GLY A 68 -20.07 -1.68 -9.29
CA GLY A 68 -21.22 -2.44 -9.77
C GLY A 68 -21.46 -3.70 -8.94
N GLY A 69 -22.68 -4.22 -9.03
CA GLY A 69 -23.12 -5.40 -8.29
C GLY A 69 -24.24 -5.12 -7.29
N GLN A 70 -24.80 -6.18 -6.71
CA GLN A 70 -25.95 -6.11 -5.79
C GLN A 70 -25.72 -5.20 -4.58
N TYR A 71 -24.46 -4.99 -4.19
CA TYR A 71 -24.06 -4.19 -3.02
C TYR A 71 -23.04 -3.09 -3.35
N LYS A 72 -23.24 -2.39 -4.46
CA LYS A 72 -22.43 -1.29 -5.01
C LYS A 72 -21.04 -1.67 -5.55
N TYR A 73 -20.36 -2.62 -4.91
CA TYR A 73 -19.00 -3.03 -5.25
C TYR A 73 -18.89 -4.55 -5.33
N GLU A 74 -18.15 -5.03 -6.32
CA GLU A 74 -17.63 -6.39 -6.33
C GLU A 74 -16.40 -6.48 -5.43
N ARG A 75 -16.36 -7.51 -4.58
CA ARG A 75 -15.36 -7.66 -3.52
C ARG A 75 -14.70 -9.04 -3.59
N ALA A 76 -13.37 -9.07 -3.52
CA ALA A 76 -12.59 -10.28 -3.32
C ALA A 76 -11.98 -10.27 -1.90
N PHE A 77 -12.48 -11.13 -1.01
CA PHE A 77 -12.02 -11.20 0.38
C PHE A 77 -10.58 -11.72 0.47
N ILE A 78 -9.74 -11.03 1.24
CA ILE A 78 -8.37 -11.43 1.51
C ILE A 78 -8.38 -12.38 2.71
N ASN A 79 -8.25 -13.68 2.45
CA ASN A 79 -8.25 -14.70 3.51
C ASN A 79 -6.84 -15.09 3.97
N ASN A 80 -5.79 -14.60 3.30
CA ASN A 80 -4.40 -14.86 3.67
C ASN A 80 -3.88 -13.74 4.58
N PHE A 81 -3.97 -13.96 5.89
CA PHE A 81 -3.49 -13.05 6.92
C PHE A 81 -2.77 -13.82 8.02
N LYS A 82 -1.87 -13.14 8.72
CA LYS A 82 -1.14 -13.71 9.87
C LYS A 82 -1.78 -13.23 11.17
N HIS A 83 -1.88 -14.13 12.15
CA HIS A 83 -2.25 -13.75 13.50
C HIS A 83 -1.03 -13.23 14.26
N LEU A 84 -1.15 -12.04 14.81
CA LEU A 84 -0.18 -11.39 15.70
C LEU A 84 -0.87 -11.10 17.04
N GLY A 85 -1.02 -12.16 17.85
CA GLY A 85 -1.72 -12.08 19.12
C GLY A 85 -3.19 -11.69 18.96
N HIS A 86 -3.52 -10.45 19.30
CA HIS A 86 -4.87 -9.88 19.16
C HIS A 86 -5.09 -9.12 17.84
N ALA A 87 -4.12 -9.12 16.94
CA ALA A 87 -4.20 -8.48 15.63
C ALA A 87 -4.09 -9.47 14.46
N LEU A 88 -4.59 -9.06 13.30
CA LEU A 88 -4.42 -9.72 12.00
C LEU A 88 -3.59 -8.82 11.09
N GLU A 89 -2.50 -9.35 10.54
CA GLU A 89 -1.65 -8.69 9.55
C GLU A 89 -1.99 -9.20 8.15
N TYR A 90 -2.43 -8.29 7.29
CA TYR A 90 -2.72 -8.52 5.88
C TYR A 90 -1.58 -7.98 5.02
N THR A 91 -1.21 -8.74 3.99
CA THR A 91 -0.26 -8.28 2.96
C THR A 91 -1.05 -7.88 1.73
N LEU A 92 -1.15 -6.58 1.47
CA LEU A 92 -1.96 -6.00 0.41
C LEU A 92 -1.09 -5.52 -0.74
N THR A 93 -1.52 -5.75 -1.97
CA THR A 93 -0.91 -5.14 -3.16
C THR A 93 -1.63 -3.85 -3.54
N ASP A 94 -1.09 -3.10 -4.49
CA ASP A 94 -1.73 -1.88 -5.00
C ASP A 94 -3.18 -2.13 -5.44
N GLY A 95 -4.09 -1.25 -5.02
CA GLY A 95 -5.52 -1.38 -5.24
C GLY A 95 -6.35 -0.69 -4.15
N ILE A 96 -7.67 -0.75 -4.32
CA ILE A 96 -8.64 -0.21 -3.35
C ILE A 96 -9.23 -1.37 -2.55
N TYR A 97 -9.38 -1.18 -1.24
CA TYR A 97 -9.90 -2.18 -0.32
C TYR A 97 -11.01 -1.60 0.56
N ASP A 98 -11.97 -2.45 0.87
CA ASP A 98 -13.02 -2.28 1.86
C ASP A 98 -12.58 -3.03 3.11
N VAL A 99 -12.38 -2.30 4.20
CA VAL A 99 -11.82 -2.80 5.44
C VAL A 99 -12.87 -2.67 6.52
N CYS A 100 -13.17 -3.79 7.19
CA CYS A 100 -13.90 -3.78 8.44
C CYS A 100 -12.93 -4.13 9.56
N ASN A 101 -12.75 -3.24 10.52
CA ASN A 101 -11.90 -3.43 11.68
C ASN A 101 -12.74 -3.31 12.95
N GLY A 102 -13.03 -4.44 13.61
CA GLY A 102 -13.82 -4.42 14.85
C GLY A 102 -15.22 -3.84 14.67
N GLY A 103 -15.86 -4.06 13.52
CA GLY A 103 -17.19 -3.53 13.20
C GLY A 103 -17.22 -2.10 12.65
N GLN A 104 -16.10 -1.36 12.66
CA GLN A 104 -15.99 -0.11 11.93
C GLN A 104 -15.56 -0.39 10.49
N ARG A 105 -16.20 0.26 9.52
CA ARG A 105 -15.95 0.06 8.10
C ARG A 105 -15.32 1.31 7.50
N SER A 106 -14.24 1.14 6.76
CA SER A 106 -13.53 2.21 6.05
C SER A 106 -13.01 1.70 4.70
N PHE A 107 -12.62 2.63 3.84
CA PHE A 107 -12.01 2.31 2.54
C PHE A 107 -10.58 2.77 2.54
N ILE A 108 -9.70 1.95 1.98
CA ILE A 108 -8.28 2.27 1.86
C ILE A 108 -7.80 2.10 0.44
N GLN A 109 -6.87 2.95 0.02
CA GLN A 109 -6.11 2.81 -1.21
C GLN A 109 -4.66 2.43 -0.88
N VAL A 110 -4.19 1.35 -1.49
CA VAL A 110 -2.79 0.94 -1.46
C VAL A 110 -2.13 1.41 -2.74
N SER A 111 -1.08 2.23 -2.64
CA SER A 111 -0.31 2.69 -3.80
C SER A 111 1.20 2.74 -3.55
N GLY A 112 1.94 1.81 -4.16
CA GLY A 112 3.37 1.65 -3.97
C GLY A 112 3.72 1.33 -2.51
N GLY A 113 2.94 0.47 -1.85
CA GLY A 113 3.16 0.03 -0.47
C GLY A 113 2.75 1.05 0.61
N VAL A 114 2.12 2.15 0.21
CA VAL A 114 1.55 3.14 1.14
C VAL A 114 0.05 2.94 1.21
N ILE A 115 -0.49 2.91 2.43
CA ILE A 115 -1.93 2.85 2.70
C ILE A 115 -2.41 4.28 2.97
N ALA A 116 -3.45 4.69 2.26
CA ALA A 116 -4.20 5.92 2.55
C ALA A 116 -5.67 5.54 2.77
N GLU A 117 -6.30 6.13 3.78
CA GLU A 117 -7.76 6.05 3.92
C GLU A 117 -8.40 7.00 2.90
N ILE A 118 -9.46 6.52 2.25
CA ILE A 118 -10.17 7.25 1.21
C ILE A 118 -11.66 7.27 1.53
N GLU A 119 -12.37 8.27 1.03
CA GLU A 119 -13.81 8.33 1.15
C GLU A 119 -14.52 7.51 0.07
N GLU A 120 -15.79 7.14 0.30
CA GLU A 120 -16.55 6.29 -0.64
C GLU A 120 -16.66 6.91 -2.04
N TRP A 121 -16.73 8.25 -2.15
CA TRP A 121 -16.82 8.94 -3.43
C TRP A 121 -15.53 8.93 -4.24
N GLU A 122 -14.36 8.75 -3.61
CA GLU A 122 -13.06 8.64 -4.28
C GLU A 122 -12.86 7.27 -4.98
N ILE A 123 -13.73 6.30 -4.70
CA ILE A 123 -13.68 4.97 -5.31
C ILE A 123 -14.21 5.00 -6.76
N ALA A 124 -15.15 5.90 -7.05
CA ALA A 124 -15.86 5.98 -8.33
C ALA A 124 -15.50 7.19 -9.20
N GLY A 125 -14.65 8.09 -8.69
CA GLY A 125 -14.10 9.23 -9.44
C GLY A 125 -12.89 8.85 -10.28
#